data_AF-A0A7V8X837-F1
#
_entry.id   AF-A0A7V8X837-F1
#
_cell.length_a   1.000
_cell.length_b   1.000
_cell.length_c   1.000
_cell.angle_alpha   90.00
_cell.angle_beta   90.00
_cell.angle_gamma   90.00
#
_symmetry.space_group_name_H-M   'P 1'
#
loop_
_entity.id
_entity.type
_entity.pdbx_description
1 polymer ?
#
loop_
_entity_poly.entity_id
_entity_poly.type
_entity_poly.pdbx_seq_one_letter_code
_entity_poly.pdbx_strand_id
1 'polypeptide(L)'
;MQIVPRVERDERFNAGVIMFCRSRRFLDAQVALHVDKLRALDPRADEELIAAHLNTLARIAAGDLTAGPIAALEQAERFHWLASPSSTIIQPTPVHGGVTSDPSGTLERLFQQMVGAVGVSVLNGR
;
A
#
# COMPACT_ATOMS: atom_id res chain seq x y z
N MET A 1 -3.33 1.47 2.94
CA MET A 1 -3.24 2.35 1.74
C MET A 1 -4.57 2.32 1.02
N GLN A 2 -5.06 3.49 0.61
CA GLN A 2 -6.31 3.65 -0.13
C GLN A 2 -6.06 4.39 -1.43
N ILE A 3 -6.82 4.05 -2.47
CA ILE A 3 -6.90 4.85 -3.70
C ILE A 3 -8.08 5.80 -3.57
N VAL A 4 -7.88 7.05 -3.96
CA VAL A 4 -8.88 8.11 -4.13
C VAL A 4 -8.86 8.51 -5.61
N PRO A 5 -9.65 7.84 -6.48
CA PRO A 5 -9.58 8.06 -7.93
C PRO A 5 -9.90 9.50 -8.33
N ARG A 6 -10.84 10.13 -7.61
CA ARG A 6 -11.22 11.53 -7.80
C ARG A 6 -11.38 12.23 -6.47
N VAL A 7 -10.44 13.13 -6.18
CA VAL A 7 -10.36 13.88 -4.91
C VAL A 7 -11.65 14.64 -4.60
N GLU A 8 -12.25 15.27 -5.61
CA GLU A 8 -13.48 16.08 -5.44
C GLU A 8 -14.70 15.28 -4.96
N ARG A 9 -14.69 13.96 -5.15
CA ARG A 9 -15.78 13.07 -4.74
C ARG A 9 -15.47 12.33 -3.44
N ASP A 10 -14.22 12.38 -3.00
CA ASP A 10 -13.70 11.72 -1.80
C ASP A 10 -14.02 10.20 -1.70
N GLU A 11 -14.34 9.57 -2.83
CA GLU A 11 -14.59 8.15 -2.94
C GLU A 11 -13.26 7.39 -2.86
N ARG A 12 -13.23 6.35 -2.03
CA ARG A 12 -11.99 5.63 -1.71
C ARG A 12 -12.20 4.15 -1.53
N PHE A 13 -11.18 3.37 -1.84
CA PHE A 13 -11.14 1.94 -1.54
C PHE A 13 -9.73 1.48 -1.17
N ASN A 14 -9.64 0.40 -0.39
CA ASN A 14 -8.36 -0.16 0.03
C ASN A 14 -7.63 -0.80 -1.15
N ALA A 15 -6.33 -0.51 -1.26
CA ALA A 15 -5.46 -1.03 -2.31
C ALA A 15 -4.16 -1.63 -1.75
N GLY A 16 -3.97 -1.61 -0.42
CA GLY A 16 -2.82 -2.24 0.19
C GLY A 16 -2.74 -2.07 1.69
N VAL A 17 -1.86 -2.85 2.31
CA VAL A 17 -1.57 -2.85 3.74
C VAL A 17 -0.06 -2.69 3.90
N ILE A 18 0.35 -1.78 4.79
CA ILE A 18 1.74 -1.67 5.25
C ILE A 18 1.77 -2.18 6.68
N MET A 19 2.75 -3.01 7.01
CA MET A 19 2.92 -3.57 8.33
C MET A 19 4.32 -3.25 8.84
N PHE A 20 4.38 -2.56 9.98
CA PHE A 20 5.63 -2.24 10.67
C PHE A 20 5.63 -2.86 12.07
N CYS A 21 6.69 -3.61 12.39
CA CYS A 21 6.88 -4.22 13.70
C CYS A 21 8.35 -4.08 14.13
N ARG A 22 8.62 -3.03 14.92
CA ARG A 22 9.98 -2.69 15.38
C ARG A 22 10.66 -3.83 16.14
N SER A 23 9.95 -4.51 17.04
CA SER A 23 10.52 -5.60 17.86
C SER A 23 10.95 -6.81 17.03
N ARG A 24 10.35 -6.99 15.84
CA ARG A 24 10.64 -8.08 14.91
C ARG A 24 11.50 -7.62 13.72
N ARG A 25 11.95 -6.35 13.68
CA ARG A 25 12.66 -5.73 12.55
C ARG A 25 11.95 -5.96 11.21
N PHE A 26 10.62 -5.79 11.22
CA PHE A 26 9.77 -6.05 10.07
C PHE A 26 9.18 -4.74 9.54
N LEU A 27 9.35 -4.50 8.24
CA LEU A 27 8.59 -3.54 7.47
C LEU A 27 8.35 -4.17 6.10
N ASP A 28 7.08 -4.30 5.73
CA ASP A 28 6.69 -4.78 4.41
C ASP A 28 5.30 -4.26 4.05
N ALA A 29 4.94 -4.34 2.78
CA ALA A 29 3.64 -3.96 2.29
C ALA A 29 3.15 -4.91 1.19
N GLN A 30 1.85 -5.19 1.21
CA GLN A 30 1.17 -5.89 0.14
C GLN A 30 0.18 -4.94 -0.53
N VAL A 31 0.19 -4.91 -1.86
CA VAL A 31 -0.65 -4.02 -2.66
C VAL A 31 -1.35 -4.76 -3.79
N ALA A 32 -2.54 -4.29 -4.14
CA ALA A 32 -3.34 -4.80 -5.24
C ALA A 32 -4.20 -3.67 -5.81
N LEU A 33 -4.37 -3.69 -7.13
CA LEU A 33 -5.28 -2.78 -7.82
C LEU A 33 -6.54 -3.54 -8.25
N HIS A 34 -7.70 -3.09 -7.75
CA HIS A 34 -9.01 -3.52 -8.24
C HIS A 34 -9.42 -2.65 -9.43
N VAL A 35 -9.07 -3.08 -10.64
CA VAL A 35 -9.33 -2.31 -11.86
C VAL A 35 -10.82 -2.02 -12.06
N ASP A 36 -11.70 -2.99 -11.79
CA ASP A 36 -13.14 -2.80 -11.92
C ASP A 36 -13.69 -1.74 -10.96
N LYS A 37 -13.20 -1.71 -9.71
CA LYS A 37 -13.57 -0.67 -8.72
C LYS A 37 -13.03 0.70 -9.15
N LEU A 38 -11.78 0.74 -9.66
CA LEU A 38 -11.17 1.97 -10.15
C LEU A 38 -12.01 2.57 -11.29
N ARG A 39 -12.34 1.77 -12.31
CA ARG A 39 -13.16 2.19 -13.46
C ARG A 39 -14.59 2.57 -13.07
N ALA A 40 -15.17 1.90 -12.08
CA ALA A 40 -16.50 2.24 -11.58
C ALA A 40 -16.54 3.62 -10.91
N LEU A 41 -15.46 4.02 -10.23
CA LEU A 41 -15.35 5.31 -9.56
C LEU A 41 -14.87 6.45 -10.48
N ASP A 42 -13.85 6.18 -11.31
CA ASP A 42 -13.42 7.10 -12.38
C ASP A 42 -12.99 6.31 -13.63
N PRO A 43 -13.83 6.28 -14.68
CA PRO A 43 -13.51 5.61 -15.95
C PRO A 43 -12.28 6.19 -16.68
N ARG A 44 -11.78 7.36 -16.26
CA ARG A 44 -10.62 8.03 -16.87
C ARG A 44 -9.35 7.89 -16.03
N ALA A 45 -9.39 7.15 -14.92
CA ALA A 45 -8.21 6.93 -14.10
C ALA A 45 -7.13 6.16 -14.87
N ASP A 46 -5.87 6.55 -14.67
CA ASP A 46 -4.71 5.88 -15.26
C ASP A 46 -4.32 4.67 -14.41
N GLU A 47 -4.79 3.49 -14.81
CA GLU A 47 -4.55 2.23 -14.13
C GLU A 47 -3.06 1.89 -14.03
N GLU A 48 -2.29 2.13 -15.10
CA GLU A 48 -0.87 1.78 -15.17
C GLU A 48 -0.06 2.68 -14.23
N LEU A 49 -0.33 3.98 -14.24
CA LEU A 49 0.32 4.93 -13.34
C LEU A 49 0.01 4.61 -11.86
N ILE A 50 -1.24 4.28 -11.55
CA ILE A 50 -1.65 3.92 -10.19
C ILE A 50 -0.97 2.61 -9.75
N ALA A 51 -0.95 1.59 -10.61
CA ALA A 51 -0.27 0.33 -10.33
C ALA A 51 1.24 0.52 -10.12
N ALA A 52 1.89 1.32 -10.96
CA ALA A 52 3.31 1.64 -10.83
C ALA A 52 3.62 2.38 -9.51
N HIS A 53 2.76 3.30 -9.11
CA HIS A 53 2.91 4.02 -7.84
C HIS A 53 2.72 3.08 -6.64
N LEU A 54 1.66 2.25 -6.63
CA LEU A 54 1.47 1.22 -5.59
C LEU A 54 2.68 0.30 -5.45
N ASN A 55 3.22 -0.18 -6.59
CA ASN A 55 4.40 -1.04 -6.58
C ASN A 55 5.64 -0.32 -6.02
N THR A 56 5.82 0.96 -6.36
CA THR A 56 6.91 1.76 -5.81
C THR A 56 6.81 1.89 -4.29
N LEU A 57 5.61 2.12 -3.74
CA LEU A 57 5.40 2.18 -2.29
C LEU A 57 5.70 0.83 -1.61
N ALA A 58 5.31 -0.29 -2.23
CA ALA A 58 5.63 -1.62 -1.72
C ALA A 58 7.15 -1.88 -1.70
N ARG A 59 7.85 -1.49 -2.77
CA ARG A 59 9.31 -1.60 -2.87
C ARG A 59 10.06 -0.72 -1.88
N ILE A 60 9.55 0.49 -1.60
CA ILE A 60 10.08 1.34 -0.52
C ILE A 60 9.91 0.64 0.84
N ALA A 61 8.76 0.01 1.12
CA ALA A 61 8.57 -0.73 2.36
C ALA A 61 9.60 -1.87 2.50
N ALA A 62 9.77 -2.66 1.44
CA ALA A 62 10.75 -3.74 1.34
C ALA A 62 12.22 -3.27 1.44
N GLY A 63 12.48 -1.96 1.29
CA GLY A 63 13.84 -1.40 1.30
C GLY A 63 14.62 -1.68 0.02
N ASP A 64 13.91 -1.84 -1.11
CA ASP A 64 14.54 -1.99 -2.41
C ASP A 64 15.16 -0.67 -2.86
N LEU A 65 16.51 -0.61 -2.87
CA LEU A 65 17.29 0.58 -3.24
C LEU A 65 16.98 1.12 -4.64
N THR A 66 16.40 0.28 -5.49
CA THR A 66 16.05 0.62 -6.86
C THR A 66 14.67 1.32 -6.95
N ALA A 67 14.00 1.53 -5.80
CA ALA A 67 12.82 2.40 -5.63
C ALA A 67 13.15 3.84 -5.15
N GLY A 68 14.43 4.22 -5.12
CA GLY A 68 14.89 5.58 -4.82
C GLY A 68 15.43 5.77 -3.39
N PRO A 69 15.86 7.00 -3.04
CA PRO A 69 16.62 7.26 -1.82
C PRO A 69 15.84 6.98 -0.53
N ILE A 70 14.51 7.09 -0.56
CA ILE A 70 13.67 6.77 0.60
C ILE A 70 13.80 5.30 1.00
N ALA A 71 13.98 4.40 0.03
CA ALA A 71 14.15 2.97 0.31
C ALA A 71 15.45 2.65 1.07
N ALA A 72 16.44 3.55 1.03
CA ALA A 72 17.71 3.41 1.74
C ALA A 72 17.66 3.87 3.21
N LEU A 73 16.56 4.51 3.65
CA LEU A 73 16.39 4.94 5.04
C LEU A 73 16.17 3.75 5.98
N GLU A 74 16.28 3.96 7.29
CA GLU A 74 15.97 2.94 8.29
C GLU A 74 14.47 2.59 8.29
N GLN A 75 14.10 1.38 8.73
CA GLN A 75 12.71 0.89 8.67
C GLN A 75 11.70 1.85 9.31
N ALA A 76 12.05 2.46 10.45
CA ALA A 76 11.17 3.41 11.14
C ALA A 76 10.96 4.70 10.33
N GLU A 77 12.00 5.20 9.67
CA GLU A 77 11.95 6.39 8.82
C GLU A 77 11.16 6.12 7.55
N ARG A 78 11.36 4.96 6.91
CA ARG A 78 10.55 4.52 5.76
C ARG A 78 9.09 4.39 6.13
N PHE A 79 8.78 3.76 7.26
CA PHE A 79 7.41 3.65 7.73
C PHE A 79 6.78 5.03 7.98
N HIS A 80 7.50 5.95 8.63
CA HIS A 80 7.01 7.30 8.88
C HIS A 80 6.73 8.05 7.57
N TRP A 81 7.62 7.93 6.58
CA TRP A 81 7.42 8.51 5.26
C TRP A 81 6.21 7.90 4.55
N LEU A 82 6.07 6.57 4.55
CA LEU A 82 4.95 5.84 3.93
C LEU A 82 3.60 6.13 4.60
N ALA A 83 3.59 6.43 5.90
CA ALA A 83 2.41 6.80 6.66
C ALA A 83 2.03 8.29 6.52
N SER A 84 2.90 9.10 5.91
CA SER A 84 2.68 10.52 5.69
C SER A 84 1.98 10.76 4.36
N PRO A 85 0.93 11.61 4.28
CA PRO A 85 0.29 11.93 3.02
C PRO A 85 1.27 12.58 2.04
N SER A 86 1.49 11.91 0.90
CA SER A 86 2.43 12.36 -0.14
C SER A 86 1.82 12.36 -1.55
N SER A 87 0.59 11.86 -1.70
CA SER A 87 -0.16 11.81 -2.96
C SER A 87 -1.64 12.11 -2.71
N THR A 88 -2.27 12.73 -3.70
CA THR A 88 -3.72 12.98 -3.71
C THR A 88 -4.52 11.76 -4.14
N ILE A 89 -3.91 10.86 -4.94
CA ILE A 89 -4.55 9.65 -5.49
C ILE A 89 -4.32 8.43 -4.61
N ILE A 90 -3.14 8.27 -4.02
CA ILE A 90 -2.86 7.17 -3.07
C ILE A 90 -2.64 7.78 -1.70
N GLN A 91 -3.52 7.48 -0.78
CA GLN A 91 -3.50 8.06 0.55
C GLN A 91 -3.24 7.00 1.62
N PRO A 92 -2.38 7.29 2.61
CA PRO A 92 -2.27 6.46 3.79
C PRO A 92 -3.57 6.54 4.61
N THR A 93 -3.92 5.43 5.25
CA THR A 93 -4.98 5.39 6.26
C THR A 93 -4.39 5.75 7.63
N PRO A 94 -5.21 6.12 8.62
CA PRO A 94 -4.74 6.22 10.01
C PRO A 94 -3.94 4.99 10.42
N VAL A 95 -2.89 5.21 11.20
CA VAL A 95 -2.06 4.11 11.73
C VAL A 95 -2.83 3.43 12.86
N HIS A 96 -2.93 2.11 12.77
CA HIS A 96 -3.58 1.29 13.79
C HIS A 96 -2.52 0.43 14.49
N GLY A 97 -2.54 0.44 15.83
CA GLY A 97 -1.67 -0.40 16.64
C GLY A 97 -2.24 -1.80 16.86
N GLY A 98 -1.36 -2.76 17.16
CA GLY A 98 -1.74 -4.13 17.47
C GLY A 98 -0.57 -4.95 18.01
N VAL A 99 -0.85 -6.18 18.44
CA VAL A 99 0.16 -7.13 18.92
C VAL A 99 0.19 -8.33 17.99
N THR A 100 1.39 -8.77 17.62
CA THR A 100 1.58 -9.99 16.83
C THR A 100 2.91 -10.63 17.13
N SER A 101 2.96 -11.97 17.06
CA SER A 101 4.20 -12.75 17.06
C SER A 101 4.70 -13.06 15.64
N ASP A 102 3.85 -12.91 14.63
CA ASP A 102 4.14 -13.19 13.23
C ASP A 102 3.64 -12.02 12.36
N PRO A 103 4.50 -11.00 12.13
CA PRO A 103 4.11 -9.83 11.36
C PRO A 103 3.87 -10.14 9.88
N SER A 104 4.53 -11.16 9.31
CA SER A 104 4.35 -11.55 7.91
C SER A 104 2.98 -12.21 7.68
N GLY A 105 2.62 -13.21 8.48
CA GLY A 105 1.29 -13.82 8.42
C GLY A 105 0.17 -12.85 8.81
N THR A 106 0.45 -11.90 9.71
CA THR A 106 -0.49 -10.82 10.03
C THR A 106 -0.72 -9.89 8.84
N LEU A 107 0.34 -9.51 8.12
CA LEU A 107 0.25 -8.70 6.91
C LEU A 107 -0.60 -9.40 5.84
N GLU A 108 -0.32 -10.67 5.56
CA GLU A 108 -1.09 -11.47 4.59
C GLU A 108 -2.58 -11.54 4.98
N ARG A 109 -2.89 -11.88 6.24
CA ARG A 109 -4.27 -11.94 6.74
C ARG A 109 -4.98 -10.59 6.60
N LEU A 110 -4.35 -9.50 7.02
CA LEU A 110 -4.94 -8.16 6.94
C LEU A 110 -5.15 -7.75 5.48
N PHE A 111 -4.20 -8.06 4.60
CA PHE A 111 -4.33 -7.80 3.17
C PHE A 111 -5.53 -8.55 2.58
N GLN A 112 -5.69 -9.84 2.89
CA GLN A 112 -6.86 -10.61 2.44
C GLN A 112 -8.18 -10.06 2.99
N GLN A 113 -8.21 -9.63 4.25
CA GLN A 113 -9.43 -9.08 4.86
C GLN A 113 -9.82 -7.70 4.35
N MET A 114 -8.82 -6.83 4.11
CA MET A 114 -9.06 -5.42 3.80
C MET A 114 -9.05 -5.11 2.31
N VAL A 115 -8.36 -5.93 1.52
CA VAL A 115 -8.16 -5.75 0.08
C VAL A 115 -8.71 -6.94 -0.70
N GLY A 116 -8.59 -8.17 -0.19
CA GLY A 116 -8.96 -9.39 -0.90
C GLY A 116 -10.47 -9.55 -1.20
N ALA A 117 -10.79 -9.66 -2.51
CA ALA A 117 -11.95 -10.34 -3.12
C ALA A 117 -11.78 -10.38 -4.66
N VAL A 118 -12.55 -11.22 -5.37
CA VAL A 118 -12.53 -11.56 -6.82
C VAL A 118 -12.09 -10.42 -7.77
N GLY A 119 -11.22 -10.72 -8.74
CA GLY A 119 -10.79 -9.79 -9.81
C GLY A 119 -9.49 -9.02 -9.53
N VAL A 120 -8.72 -9.42 -8.51
CA VAL A 120 -7.49 -8.74 -8.09
C VAL A 120 -6.29 -9.16 -8.94
N SER A 121 -5.63 -8.17 -9.57
CA SER A 121 -4.24 -8.31 -9.99
C SER A 121 -3.34 -8.02 -8.79
N VAL A 122 -2.79 -9.08 -8.18
CA VAL A 122 -1.76 -8.95 -7.16
C VAL A 122 -0.50 -8.42 -7.85
N LEU A 123 -0.02 -7.26 -7.42
CA LEU A 123 1.13 -6.60 -8.07
C LEU A 123 2.49 -7.12 -7.56
N ASN A 124 2.50 -8.10 -6.65
CA ASN A 124 3.74 -8.66 -6.10
C ASN A 124 4.51 -9.42 -7.18
N GLY A 125 5.46 -8.72 -7.82
CA GLY A 125 6.42 -9.25 -8.76
C GLY A 125 7.83 -9.24 -8.18
N ARG A 126 8.33 -10.46 -7.90
CA ARG A 126 9.72 -10.93 -7.75
C ARG A 126 10.74 -10.05 -7.03
#